data_AF-A0A4D6MDA0-F1
#
_entry.id   AF-A0A4D6MDA0-F1
#
_cell.length_a   1.000
_cell.length_b   1.000
_cell.length_c   1.000
_cell.angle_alpha   90.00
_cell.angle_beta   90.00
_cell.angle_gamma   90.00
#
_symmetry.space_group_name_H-M   'P 1'
#
loop_
_entity.id
_entity.type
_entity.pdbx_description
1 polymer ?
#
loop_
_entity_poly.entity_id
_entity_poly.type
_entity_poly.pdbx_seq_one_letter_code
_entity_poly.pdbx_strand_id
1 'polypeptide(L)' 'MNKDGHFNREELKHALKDLGSFFPGWRAQCAFKKIDANNDGQISGEEIDSLLEYLHSHGFGK' A
#
# COMPACT_ATOMS: atom_id res chain seq x y z
N MET A 1 4.92 3.74 -9.65
CA MET A 1 6.23 3.42 -9.02
C MET A 1 7.18 4.59 -9.23
N ASN A 2 7.56 5.28 -8.15
CA ASN A 2 8.66 6.23 -8.23
C ASN A 2 9.97 5.48 -8.53
N LYS A 3 10.87 6.14 -9.27
CA LYS A 3 12.18 5.61 -9.72
C LYS A 3 13.13 5.20 -8.58
N ASP A 4 12.73 5.44 -7.34
CA ASP A 4 13.45 5.09 -6.11
C ASP A 4 13.09 3.69 -5.58
N GLY A 5 12.10 3.01 -6.19
CA GLY A 5 11.61 1.73 -5.70
C GLY A 5 10.67 1.84 -4.48
N HIS A 6 10.29 3.07 -4.11
CA HIS A 6 9.41 3.36 -2.99
C HIS A 6 7.97 3.67 -3.42
N PHE A 7 7.01 3.14 -2.69
CA PHE A 7 5.59 3.49 -2.81
C PHE A 7 5.21 4.55 -1.78
N ASN A 8 4.76 5.70 -2.24
CA ASN A 8 4.20 6.71 -1.35
C ASN A 8 2.70 6.42 -1.07
N ARG A 9 2.17 7.11 -0.05
CA ARG A 9 0.78 6.98 0.38
C ARG A 9 -0.26 7.29 -0.69
N GLU A 10 0.05 8.18 -1.63
CA GLU A 10 -0.82 8.51 -2.75
C GLU A 10 -0.82 7.40 -3.81
N GLU A 11 0.33 6.82 -4.13
CA GLU A 11 0.42 5.67 -5.04
C GLU A 11 -0.32 4.46 -4.48
N LEU A 12 -0.18 4.17 -3.18
CA LEU A 12 -0.94 3.10 -2.55
C LEU A 12 -2.46 3.39 -2.59
N LYS A 13 -2.85 4.63 -2.30
CA LYS A 13 -4.26 5.04 -2.39
C LYS A 13 -4.79 4.90 -3.82
N HIS A 14 -3.98 5.23 -4.82
CA HIS A 14 -4.35 5.09 -6.23
C HIS A 14 -4.50 3.61 -6.60
N ALA A 15 -3.54 2.76 -6.23
CA ALA A 15 -3.61 1.32 -6.46
C ALA A 15 -4.85 0.70 -5.80
N LEU A 16 -5.14 1.03 -4.54
CA LEU A 16 -6.35 0.58 -3.85
C LEU A 16 -7.63 1.08 -4.50
N LYS A 17 -7.62 2.30 -5.06
CA LYS A 17 -8.75 2.86 -5.79
C LYS A 17 -8.96 2.13 -7.12
N ASP A 18 -7.87 1.86 -7.84
CA ASP A 18 -7.88 1.15 -9.12
C ASP A 18 -8.37 -0.29 -8.96
N LEU A 19 -7.99 -0.93 -7.84
CA LEU A 19 -8.50 -2.23 -7.43
C LEU A 19 -9.96 -2.24 -6.95
N GLY A 20 -10.69 -1.11 -7.05
CA GLY A 20 -12.11 -1.05 -6.74
C GLY A 20 -12.44 -1.05 -5.25
N SER A 21 -11.50 -0.65 -4.39
CA SER A 21 -11.76 -0.54 -2.96
C SER A 21 -12.79 0.55 -2.64
N PHE A 22 -13.78 0.22 -1.82
CA PHE A 22 -14.81 1.18 -1.36
C PHE A 22 -14.24 2.32 -0.49
N PHE A 23 -13.13 2.09 0.23
CA PHE A 23 -12.50 3.08 1.10
C PHE A 23 -10.98 3.13 0.89
N PRO A 24 -10.51 3.66 -0.25
CA PRO A 24 -9.09 3.60 -0.60
C PRO A 24 -8.23 4.44 0.34
N GLY A 25 -8.71 5.58 0.83
CA GLY A 25 -7.96 6.43 1.77
C GLY A 25 -7.79 5.80 3.16
N TRP A 26 -8.87 5.25 3.72
CA TRP A 26 -8.82 4.58 5.04
C TRP A 26 -8.02 3.29 4.97
N ARG A 27 -8.21 2.46 3.93
CA ARG A 27 -7.42 1.25 3.73
C ARG A 27 -5.95 1.56 3.46
N ALA A 28 -5.63 2.59 2.67
CA ALA A 28 -4.25 3.01 2.46
C ALA A 28 -3.60 3.40 3.79
N GLN A 29 -4.30 4.14 4.65
CA GLN A 29 -3.79 4.56 5.95
C GLN A 29 -3.66 3.39 6.94
N CYS A 30 -4.61 2.45 6.96
CA CYS A 30 -4.52 1.23 7.77
C CYS A 30 -3.37 0.33 7.31
N ALA A 31 -3.24 0.11 6.00
CA ALA A 31 -2.14 -0.64 5.41
C ALA A 31 -0.81 0.04 5.70
N PHE A 32 -0.71 1.36 5.48
CA PHE A 32 0.47 2.14 5.86
C PHE A 32 0.83 1.91 7.32
N LYS A 33 -0.09 2.15 8.25
CA LYS A 33 0.21 2.01 9.68
C LYS A 33 0.60 0.59 10.11
N LYS A 34 0.20 -0.41 9.33
CA LYS A 34 0.51 -1.83 9.56
C LYS A 34 1.86 -2.22 8.98
N ILE A 35 2.25 -1.61 7.86
CA ILE A 35 3.39 -1.99 7.02
C ILE A 35 4.59 -1.05 7.20
N ASP A 36 4.33 0.26 7.33
CA ASP A 36 5.29 1.33 7.64
C ASP A 36 5.74 1.20 9.11
N ALA A 37 6.52 0.15 9.37
CA ALA A 37 7.09 -0.13 10.67
C ALA A 37 8.11 0.95 11.05
N ASN A 38 8.77 1.54 10.04
CA ASN A 38 9.75 2.60 10.21
C ASN A 38 9.11 4.00 10.40
N ASN A 39 7.79 4.14 10.16
CA ASN A 39 7.07 5.43 10.21
C ASN A 39 7.72 6.51 9.33
N ASP A 40 8.32 6.12 8.20
CA ASP A 40 8.92 7.06 7.26
C ASP A 40 7.86 7.71 6.36
N GLY A 41 6.62 7.18 6.37
CA GLY A 41 5.55 7.66 5.51
C GLY A 41 5.74 7.26 4.04
N GLN A 42 6.68 6.35 3.78
CA GLN A 42 6.97 5.74 2.48
C GLN A 42 7.12 4.23 2.67
N ILE A 43 6.58 3.44 1.75
CA ILE A 43 6.77 1.98 1.72
C ILE A 43 8.00 1.71 0.88
N SER A 44 9.06 1.28 1.54
CA SER A 44 10.30 0.91 0.86
C SER A 44 10.20 -0.46 0.20
N GLY A 45 11.18 -0.84 -0.62
CA GLY A 45 11.22 -2.17 -1.25
C GLY A 45 11.11 -3.34 -0.26
N GLU A 46 11.61 -3.13 0.96
CA GLU A 46 11.56 -4.08 2.07
C GLU A 46 10.15 -4.26 2.64
N GLU A 47 9.33 -3.22 2.58
CA GLU A 47 7.96 -3.16 3.13
C GLU A 47 6.90 -3.45 2.06
N ILE A 48 7.27 -3.34 0.77
CA ILE A 48 6.42 -3.68 -0.38
C ILE A 48 5.93 -5.13 -0.32
N ASP A 49 6.74 -6.06 0.18
CA ASP A 49 6.37 -7.48 0.24
C ASP A 49 5.19 -7.69 1.21
N SER A 50 5.25 -7.05 2.38
CA SER A 50 4.15 -7.02 3.35
C SER A 50 2.90 -6.33 2.80
N LEU A 51 3.07 -5.31 1.94
CA LEU A 51 1.97 -4.68 1.23
C LEU A 51 1.29 -5.62 0.23
N LEU A 52 2.07 -6.32 -0.58
CA LEU A 52 1.57 -7.31 -1.52
C LEU A 52 0.86 -8.45 -0.79
N GLU A 53 1.41 -8.95 0.31
CA GLU A 53 0.78 -9.97 1.14
C GLU A 53 -0.55 -9.48 1.71
N TYR A 54 -0.60 -8.25 2.20
CA TYR A 54 -1.84 -7.63 2.70
C TYR A 54 -2.90 -7.52 1.60
N LEU A 55 -2.53 -7.03 0.42
CA LEU A 55 -3.45 -6.92 -0.72
C LEU A 55 -3.94 -8.31 -1.16
N HIS A 56 -3.02 -9.26 -1.33
CA HIS A 56 -3.35 -10.63 -1.73
C HIS A 56 -4.31 -11.31 -0.74
N SER A 57 -4.06 -11.15 0.56
CA SER A 57 -4.94 -11.66 1.62
C SER A 57 -6.33 -11.02 1.63
N HIS A 58 -6.44 -9.75 1.21
CA HIS A 58 -7.70 -9.01 1.14
C HIS A 58 -8.47 -9.19 -0.19
N GLY A 59 -8.06 -10.12 -1.05
CA GLY A 59 -8.77 -10.45 -2.29
C GLY A 59 -8.61 -9.39 -3.39
N PHE A 60 -7.60 -8.56 -3.26
CA PHE A 60 -7.27 -7.48 -4.17
C PHE A 60 -6.39 -8.02 -5.32
N GLY A 61 -7.04 -8.56 -6.35
CA GLY A 61 -6.36 -9.12 -7.52
C GLY A 61 -7.17 -10.25 -8.16
N LYS A 62 -7.98 -9.92 -9.16
CA LYS A 62 -8.51 -10.87 -10.14
C LYS A 62 -8.53 -10.24 -11.52
#